data_AF-A0A832ZXM8-F1
#
_entry.id   AF-A0A832ZXM8-F1
#
_cell.length_a   1.000
_cell.length_b   1.000
_cell.length_c   1.000
_cell.angle_alpha   90.00
_cell.angle_beta   90.00
_cell.angle_gamma   90.00
#
_symmetry.space_group_name_H-M   'P 1'
#
loop_
_entity.id
_entity.type
_entity.pdbx_description
1 polymer ?
#
loop_
_entity_poly.entity_id
_entity_poly.type
_entity_poly.pdbx_seq_one_letter_code
_entity_poly.pdbx_strand_id
1 'polypeptide(L)'
;MVMGCIGVILNTDYLDKIIMLEFLTGGLIGLIVSFYYLDVAILTSIMEPVSTVILLLGSLKYLYLKRSKKRYSSKLPILVK
;
A
#
# COMPACT_ATOMS: atom_id res chain seq x y z
N MET A 1 9.66 0.66 12.68
CA MET A 1 9.11 2.01 12.42
C MET A 1 10.01 2.86 11.52
N VAL A 2 11.19 3.30 11.96
CA VAL A 2 12.05 4.23 11.18
C VAL A 2 12.44 3.65 9.81
N MET A 3 12.86 2.39 9.75
CA MET A 3 13.15 1.69 8.49
C MET A 3 11.93 1.58 7.57
N GLY A 4 10.73 1.35 8.13
CA GLY A 4 9.49 1.31 7.36
C GLY A 4 9.15 2.67 6.73
N CYS A 5 9.30 3.76 7.48
CA CYS A 5 9.11 5.12 6.94
C CYS A 5 10.08 5.41 5.78
N ILE A 6 11.36 5.09 5.97
CA ILE A 6 12.38 5.31 4.94
C ILE A 6 12.07 4.47 3.69
N GLY A 7 11.70 3.20 3.88
CA GLY A 7 11.33 2.29 2.79
C GLY A 7 10.09 2.73 2.01
N VAL A 8 9.06 3.26 2.67
CA VAL A 8 7.84 3.77 2.00
C VAL A 8 8.15 4.98 1.11
N ILE A 9 9.09 5.84 1.52
CA ILE A 9 9.46 7.05 0.78
C ILE A 9 10.36 6.70 -0.42
N LEU A 10 11.40 5.90 -0.18
CA LEU A 10 12.45 5.64 -1.17
C LEU A 10 12.08 4.62 -2.25
N ASN A 11 11.22 3.64 -1.95
CA ASN A 11 10.93 2.57 -2.90
C ASN A 11 10.17 3.09 -4.13
N THR A 12 10.58 2.70 -5.33
CA THR A 12 9.90 3.05 -6.58
C THR A 12 8.77 2.09 -6.94
N ASP A 13 8.89 0.82 -6.54
CA ASP A 13 7.92 -0.22 -6.86
C ASP A 13 6.75 -0.23 -5.88
N TYR A 14 5.54 -0.44 -6.42
CA TYR A 14 4.30 -0.34 -5.64
C TYR A 14 4.16 -1.49 -4.64
N LEU A 15 4.58 -2.71 -4.98
CA LEU A 15 4.56 -3.85 -4.07
C LEU A 15 5.52 -3.62 -2.90
N ASP A 16 6.74 -3.18 -3.20
CA ASP A 16 7.75 -2.93 -2.18
C ASP A 16 7.34 -1.78 -1.26
N LYS A 17 6.59 -0.78 -1.75
CA LYS A 17 5.97 0.23 -0.87
C LYS A 17 4.94 -0.35 0.07
N ILE A 18 4.09 -1.26 -0.41
CA ILE A 18 3.04 -1.88 0.42
C ILE A 18 3.69 -2.72 1.52
N ILE A 19 4.74 -3.48 1.20
CA ILE A 19 5.50 -4.27 2.18
C ILE A 19 6.15 -3.35 3.23
N MET A 20 6.78 -2.26 2.81
CA MET A 20 7.38 -1.29 3.74
C MET A 20 6.34 -0.59 4.61
N LEU A 21 5.12 -0.41 4.11
CA LEU A 21 4.00 0.13 4.87
C LEU A 21 3.57 -0.84 5.97
N GLU A 22 3.51 -2.15 5.70
CA GLU A 22 3.23 -3.16 6.75
C GLU A 22 4.30 -3.18 7.84
N PHE A 23 5.58 -3.03 7.48
CA PHE A 23 6.66 -2.90 8.47
C PHE A 23 6.53 -1.64 9.33
N LEU A 24 5.93 -0.58 8.78
CA LEU A 24 5.67 0.65 9.53
C LEU A 24 4.54 0.44 10.53
N THR A 25 3.40 -0.10 10.07
CA THR A 25 2.20 -0.30 10.89
C THR A 25 2.40 -1.41 11.93
N GLY A 26 3.10 -2.51 11.60
CA GLY A 26 3.46 -3.55 12.56
C GLY A 26 4.43 -3.03 13.64
N GLY A 27 5.33 -2.13 13.26
CA GLY A 27 6.17 -1.40 14.23
C GLY A 27 5.36 -0.47 15.15
N LEU A 28 4.24 0.06 14.66
CA LEU A 28 3.31 0.89 15.42
C LEU A 28 2.52 0.05 16.42
N ILE A 29 2.09 -1.15 16.02
CA ILE A 29 1.45 -2.13 16.93
C ILE A 29 2.42 -2.56 18.03
N GLY A 30 3.67 -2.87 17.69
CA GLY A 30 4.71 -3.17 18.69
C GLY A 30 4.90 -2.05 19.71
N LEU A 31 4.77 -0.79 19.28
CA LEU A 31 4.82 0.38 20.16
C LEU A 31 3.56 0.48 21.04
N ILE A 32 2.36 0.24 20.51
CA ILE A 32 1.10 0.20 21.27
C ILE A 32 1.17 -0.86 22.39
N VAL A 33 1.71 -2.04 22.08
CA VAL A 33 1.93 -3.12 23.06
C VAL A 33 2.88 -2.67 24.18
N SER A 34 3.94 -1.92 23.84
CA SER A 34 4.89 -1.39 24.83
C SER A 34 4.27 -0.39 25.80
N PHE A 35 3.16 0.26 25.43
CA PHE A 35 2.42 1.18 26.30
C PHE A 35 1.25 0.52 27.05
N TYR A 36 1.18 -0.82 27.07
CA TYR A 36 0.16 -1.62 27.76
C TYR A 36 -1.28 -1.42 27.27
N TYR A 37 -1.48 -0.87 26.06
CA TYR A 37 -2.80 -0.76 25.44
C TYR A 37 -3.16 -2.03 24.66
N LEU A 38 -3.31 -3.15 25.38
CA LEU A 38 -3.43 -4.48 24.78
C LEU A 38 -4.70 -4.66 23.93
N ASP A 39 -5.83 -4.13 24.40
CA ASP A 39 -7.11 -4.21 23.67
C ASP A 39 -7.02 -3.53 22.29
N VAL A 40 -6.34 -2.38 22.24
CA VAL A 40 -6.09 -1.64 21.00
C VAL A 40 -5.13 -2.40 20.10
N ALA A 41 -4.10 -3.05 20.66
CA ALA A 41 -3.15 -3.85 19.90
C ALA A 41 -3.82 -5.07 19.23
N ILE A 42 -4.74 -5.74 19.93
CA ILE A 42 -5.48 -6.89 19.38
C ILE A 42 -6.39 -6.45 18.23
N LEU A 43 -7.16 -5.37 18.42
CA LEU A 43 -8.04 -4.85 17.38
C LEU A 43 -7.25 -4.39 16.14
N THR A 44 -6.15 -3.67 16.35
CA THR A 44 -5.32 -3.16 15.26
C THR A 44 -4.62 -4.29 14.50
N SER A 45 -4.12 -5.33 15.18
CA SER A 45 -3.48 -6.49 14.54
C SER A 45 -4.42 -7.31 13.66
N ILE A 46 -5.73 -7.32 13.96
CA ILE A 46 -6.73 -8.00 13.11
C ILE A 46 -7.14 -7.12 11.93
N MET A 47 -7.29 -5.82 12.15
CA MET A 47 -7.68 -4.86 11.11
C MET A 47 -6.58 -4.61 10.07
N GLU A 48 -5.32 -4.64 10.49
CA GLU A 48 -4.16 -4.36 9.65
C GLU A 48 -4.07 -5.26 8.40
N PRO A 49 -4.11 -6.61 8.48
CA PRO A 49 -4.06 -7.47 7.29
C PRO A 49 -5.26 -7.26 6.37
N VAL A 50 -6.44 -6.96 6.92
CA VAL A 50 -7.65 -6.64 6.14
C VAL A 50 -7.42 -5.37 5.31
N SER A 51 -6.83 -4.33 5.94
CA SER A 51 -6.46 -3.08 5.27
C SER A 51 -5.45 -3.33 4.14
N THR A 52 -4.42 -4.15 4.38
CA THR A 52 -3.43 -4.48 3.34
C THR A 52 -4.06 -5.17 2.14
N VAL A 53 -4.97 -6.13 2.35
CA VAL A 53 -5.65 -6.84 1.25
C VAL A 53 -6.45 -5.86 0.39
N ILE A 54 -7.19 -4.94 1.03
CA ILE A 54 -7.96 -3.91 0.33
C ILE A 54 -7.03 -2.98 -0.47
N LEU A 55 -5.92 -2.56 0.13
CA LEU A 55 -4.92 -1.70 -0.52
C LEU A 55 -4.30 -2.41 -1.73
N LEU A 56 -3.96 -3.70 -1.60
CA LEU A 56 -3.39 -4.50 -2.68
C LEU A 56 -4.37 -4.61 -3.85
N LEU A 57 -5.64 -4.94 -3.58
CA LEU A 57 -6.70 -5.00 -4.60
C LEU A 57 -6.91 -3.64 -5.29
N GLY A 58 -6.93 -2.56 -4.52
CA GLY A 58 -7.02 -1.19 -5.04
C GLY A 58 -5.85 -0.85 -5.95
N SER A 59 -4.63 -1.19 -5.55
CA SER A 59 -3.41 -0.95 -6.33
C SER A 59 -3.40 -1.74 -7.64
N LEU A 60 -3.81 -3.01 -7.61
CA LEU A 60 -3.94 -3.87 -8.79
C LEU A 60 -4.97 -3.31 -9.77
N LYS A 61 -6.15 -2.92 -9.27
CA LYS A 61 -7.21 -2.32 -10.09
C LYS A 61 -6.77 -1.00 -10.72
N TYR A 62 -6.07 -0.16 -9.95
CA TYR A 62 -5.50 1.09 -10.46
C TYR A 62 -4.48 0.85 -11.57
N LEU A 63 -3.56 -0.10 -11.37
CA LEU A 63 -2.53 -0.44 -12.36
C LEU A 63 -3.14 -1.00 -13.64
N TYR A 64 -4.18 -1.84 -13.52
CA TYR A 64 -4.96 -2.34 -14.65
C TYR A 64 -5.62 -1.20 -15.43
N LEU A 65 -6.30 -0.27 -14.76
CA LEU A 65 -6.93 0.89 -15.40
C LEU A 65 -5.91 1.80 -16.09
N LYS A 66 -4.77 2.06 -15.44
CA LYS A 66 -3.67 2.86 -16.00
C LYS A 66 -3.10 2.22 -17.28
N ARG A 67 -2.89 0.90 -17.29
CA ARG A 67 -2.44 0.16 -18.50
C ARG A 67 -3.51 0.14 -19.60
N SER A 68 -4.78 -0.03 -19.24
CA SER A 68 -5.89 -0.05 -20.19
C SER A 68 -6.05 1.29 -20.90
N LYS A 69 -6.00 2.42 -20.15
CA LYS A 69 -5.98 3.77 -20.75
C LYS A 69 -4.78 4.00 -21.66
N LYS A 70 -3.58 3.52 -21.29
CA LYS A 70 -2.38 3.61 -22.14
C LYS A 70 -2.54 2.84 -23.46
N ARG A 71 -3.11 1.63 -23.44
CA ARG A 71 -3.39 0.84 -24.66
C ARG A 71 -4.45 1.49 -25.56
N TYR A 72 -5.45 2.13 -24.97
CA TYR A 72 -6.49 2.83 -25.74
C TYR A 72 -5.92 4.09 -26.41
N SER A 73 -5.07 4.84 -25.70
CA SER A 73 -4.37 6.00 -26.25
C SER A 73 -3.42 5.65 -27.39
N SER A 74 -2.77 4.48 -27.38
CA SER A 74 -1.94 4.03 -28.50
C SER A 74 -2.74 3.52 -29.71
N LYS A 75 -4.04 3.24 -29.54
CA LYS A 75 -4.95 2.78 -30.61
C LYS A 75 -5.79 3.91 -31.22
N LEU A 76 -5.61 5.15 -30.77
CA LEU A 76 -6.12 6.32 -31.46
C LEU A 76 -5.02 6.80 -32.40
N PRO A 77 -4.98 6.33 -33.67
CA PRO A 77 -4.16 7.01 -34.66
C PRO A 77 -4.69 8.44 -34.72
N ILE A 78 -3.81 9.43 -34.46
CA ILE A 78 -3.78 10.69 -35.21
C ILE A 78 -5.16 11.13 -35.74
N LEU A 79 -6.04 11.50 -34.82
CA LEU A 79 -7.27 12.25 -35.14
C LEU A 79 -7.10 13.69 -34.65
N VAL A 80 -5.90 14.21 -34.88
CA VAL A 80 -5.57 15.62 -34.76
C VAL A 80 -5.13 16.06 -36.16
N LYS A 81 -6.17 16.42 -36.92
CA LYS A 81 -6.22 17.40 -38.01
C LYS A 81 -5.26 17.24 -39.20
#